data_AF-A0AAV6Z3J9-F1
#
_entry.id   AF-A0AAV6Z3J9-F1
#
_cell.length_a   1.000
_cell.length_b   1.000
_cell.length_c   1.000
_cell.angle_alpha   90.00
_cell.angle_beta   90.00
_cell.angle_gamma   90.00
#
_symmetry.space_group_name_H-M   'P 1'
#
loop_
_entity.id
_entity.type
_entity.pdbx_description
1 polymer ?
#
loop_
_entity_poly.entity_id
_entity_poly.type
_entity_poly.pdbx_seq_one_letter_code
_entity_poly.pdbx_strand_id
1 'polypeptide(L)'
;MYQTLTRILEGQIVDVPMYDFVTHSRLPETTTVYPADVLLFEGILAFYNQEIRDMFHLKLFVDTDSDVRLSRRVLRDMKRGRELEQILTQYTTFVKPAFEEFSLPTKKYADVIIPRGVDNMVAINLIVQHIQDILNGDICKWQRGSANGRSQKRSFPGPGETGAVLVPGKRTHLESSSRPH
;
A
#
# COMPACT_ATOMS: atom_id res chain seq x y z
N MET A 1 -3.54 -16.29 15.48
CA MET A 1 -3.33 -15.37 14.35
C MET A 1 -2.63 -16.09 13.20
N TYR A 2 -1.36 -16.50 13.34
CA TYR A 2 -0.65 -17.30 12.32
C TYR A 2 -1.49 -18.48 11.81
N GLN A 3 -1.93 -19.36 12.71
CA GLN A 3 -2.80 -20.51 12.36
C GLN A 3 -4.08 -20.09 11.63
N THR A 4 -4.70 -18.97 12.01
CA THR A 4 -5.90 -18.45 11.37
C THR A 4 -5.61 -18.02 9.94
N LEU A 5 -4.52 -17.27 9.72
CA LEU A 5 -4.10 -16.84 8.39
C LEU A 5 -3.74 -18.03 7.50
N THR A 6 -2.98 -19.00 8.00
CA THR A 6 -2.66 -20.24 7.27
C THR A 6 -3.93 -20.94 6.79
N ARG A 7 -4.92 -21.11 7.68
CA ARG A 7 -6.20 -21.75 7.32
C ARG A 7 -6.99 -20.95 6.26
N ILE A 8 -6.98 -19.62 6.33
CA ILE A 8 -7.60 -18.78 5.29
C ILE A 8 -6.89 -18.98 3.94
N LEU A 9 -5.55 -19.00 3.93
CA LEU A 9 -4.76 -19.21 2.72
C LEU A 9 -4.94 -20.60 2.12
N GLU A 10 -5.27 -21.61 2.94
CA GLU A 10 -5.66 -22.95 2.51
C GLU A 10 -7.11 -23.03 2.00
N GLY A 11 -7.85 -21.92 1.98
CA GLY A 11 -9.25 -21.87 1.55
C GLY A 11 -10.23 -22.49 2.54
N GLN A 12 -9.86 -22.54 3.83
CA GLN A 12 -10.76 -23.01 4.88
C GLN A 12 -11.64 -21.87 5.41
N ILE A 13 -12.86 -22.22 5.81
CA ILE A 13 -13.73 -21.32 6.58
C ILE A 13 -13.16 -21.20 8.00
N VAL A 14 -13.03 -19.97 8.49
CA VAL A 14 -12.51 -19.68 9.84
C VAL A 14 -13.41 -18.72 10.59
N ASP A 15 -13.50 -18.91 11.91
CA ASP A 15 -14.19 -17.98 12.81
C ASP A 15 -13.17 -17.04 13.47
N VAL A 16 -13.36 -15.74 13.28
CA VAL A 16 -12.51 -14.68 13.84
C VAL A 16 -13.20 -14.08 15.06
N PRO A 17 -12.52 -13.98 16.21
CA PRO A 17 -13.11 -13.43 17.42
C PRO A 17 -13.39 -11.92 17.30
N MET A 18 -14.52 -11.49 17.85
CA MET A 18 -14.84 -10.06 17.98
C MET A 18 -14.33 -9.53 19.33
N TYR A 19 -13.84 -8.29 19.34
CA TYR A 19 -13.31 -7.64 20.54
C TYR A 19 -14.10 -6.37 20.87
N ASP A 20 -14.48 -6.23 22.14
CA ASP A 20 -15.13 -5.03 22.65
C ASP A 20 -14.13 -4.14 23.40
N PHE A 21 -13.99 -2.91 22.89
CA PHE A 21 -13.08 -1.90 23.45
C PHE A 21 -13.64 -1.18 24.69
N VAL A 22 -14.94 -1.35 24.99
CA VAL A 22 -15.59 -0.79 26.18
C VAL A 22 -15.37 -1.73 27.36
N THR A 23 -15.72 -3.01 27.21
CA THR A 23 -15.51 -4.03 28.27
C THR A 23 -14.10 -4.60 28.33
N HIS A 24 -13.24 -4.25 27.36
CA HIS A 24 -11.88 -4.78 27.25
C HIS A 24 -11.82 -6.31 27.16
N SER A 25 -12.77 -6.91 26.46
CA SER A 25 -12.94 -8.36 26.45
C SER A 25 -13.24 -8.91 25.05
N ARG A 26 -13.00 -10.21 24.89
CA ARG A 26 -13.44 -10.94 23.69
C ARG A 26 -14.92 -11.28 23.86
N LEU A 27 -15.70 -10.99 22.83
CA LEU A 27 -17.10 -11.34 22.77
C LEU A 27 -17.28 -12.85 22.48
N PRO A 28 -18.36 -13.49 22.95
CA PRO A 28 -18.68 -14.86 22.60
C PRO A 28 -19.00 -15.02 21.11
N GLU A 29 -19.49 -13.95 20.47
CA GLU A 29 -19.72 -13.92 19.04
C GLU A 29 -18.42 -13.90 18.23
N THR A 30 -18.44 -14.63 17.13
CA THR A 30 -17.37 -14.66 16.13
C THR A 30 -17.89 -14.23 14.77
N THR A 31 -17.01 -13.67 13.95
CA THR A 31 -17.29 -13.40 12.55
C THR A 31 -16.71 -14.52 11.70
N THR A 32 -17.57 -15.24 10.98
CA THR A 32 -17.15 -16.27 10.02
C THR A 32 -16.59 -15.62 8.77
N VAL A 33 -15.36 -15.99 8.41
CA VAL A 33 -14.66 -15.56 7.21
C VAL A 33 -14.64 -16.71 6.22
N TYR A 34 -15.23 -16.46 5.05
CA TYR A 34 -15.23 -17.38 3.92
C TYR A 34 -13.97 -17.19 3.07
N PRO A 35 -13.55 -18.21 2.31
CA PRO A 35 -12.47 -18.08 1.35
C PRO A 35 -12.70 -16.92 0.40
N ALA A 36 -11.66 -16.12 0.17
CA ALA A 36 -11.71 -14.93 -0.68
C ALA A 36 -10.43 -14.85 -1.53
N ASP A 37 -10.56 -14.31 -2.74
CA ASP A 37 -9.43 -14.12 -3.66
C ASP A 37 -8.43 -13.07 -3.14
N VAL A 38 -8.94 -12.08 -2.38
CA VAL A 38 -8.15 -11.00 -1.77
C VAL A 38 -8.50 -10.86 -0.30
N LEU A 39 -7.48 -10.95 0.55
CA LEU A 39 -7.58 -10.75 2.00
C LEU A 39 -6.85 -9.47 2.40
N LEU A 40 -7.57 -8.53 3.01
CA LEU A 40 -6.97 -7.35 3.64
C LEU A 40 -6.75 -7.63 5.13
N PHE A 41 -5.49 -7.69 5.53
CA PHE A 41 -5.09 -7.86 6.92
C PHE A 41 -4.52 -6.55 7.47
N GLU A 42 -5.19 -5.98 8.49
CA GLU A 42 -4.77 -4.74 9.13
C GLU A 42 -4.35 -4.92 10.60
N GLY A 43 -3.45 -4.05 11.06
CA GLY A 43 -3.05 -4.00 12.46
C GLY A 43 -1.77 -3.20 12.69
N ILE A 44 -1.63 -2.62 13.88
CA ILE A 44 -0.45 -1.81 14.27
C ILE A 44 0.86 -2.61 14.31
N LEU A 45 0.79 -3.93 14.39
CA LEU A 45 1.93 -4.86 14.44
C LEU A 45 1.87 -5.92 13.33
N ALA A 46 1.15 -5.65 12.23
CA ALA A 46 0.96 -6.62 11.16
C ALA A 46 2.29 -7.14 10.57
N PHE A 47 3.33 -6.30 10.53
CA PHE A 47 4.65 -6.64 9.99
C PHE A 47 5.68 -7.04 11.05
N TYR A 48 5.29 -7.15 12.32
CA TYR A 48 6.21 -7.41 13.43
C TYR A 48 6.77 -8.84 13.39
N ASN A 49 5.88 -9.84 13.37
CA ASN A 49 6.27 -11.24 13.26
C ASN A 49 6.66 -11.57 11.81
N GLN A 50 7.85 -12.16 11.62
CA GLN A 50 8.37 -12.49 10.30
C GLN A 50 7.51 -13.53 9.57
N GLU A 51 7.07 -14.58 10.24
CA GLU A 51 6.28 -15.65 9.63
C GLU A 51 4.95 -15.13 9.07
N ILE A 52 4.33 -14.18 9.75
CA ILE A 52 3.11 -13.50 9.26
C ILE A 52 3.46 -12.56 8.11
N ARG A 53 4.54 -11.78 8.25
CA ARG A 53 4.96 -10.82 7.23
C ARG A 53 5.26 -11.49 5.88
N ASP A 54 5.86 -12.67 5.92
CA ASP A 54 6.26 -13.43 4.74
C ASP A 54 5.06 -14.04 4.00
N MET A 55 3.85 -14.02 4.60
CA MET A 55 2.59 -14.42 3.94
C MET A 55 2.01 -13.33 3.03
N PHE A 56 2.44 -12.07 3.14
CA PHE A 56 1.83 -10.97 2.41
C PHE A 56 2.44 -10.77 1.02
N HIS A 57 1.59 -10.81 0.00
CA HIS A 57 1.96 -10.50 -1.38
C HIS A 57 2.19 -8.99 -1.62
N LEU A 58 1.51 -8.14 -0.85
CA LEU A 58 1.65 -6.68 -0.91
C LEU A 58 1.55 -6.10 0.52
N LYS A 59 2.55 -5.31 0.92
CA LYS A 59 2.68 -4.72 2.26
C LYS A 59 2.53 -3.20 2.18
N LEU A 60 1.43 -2.69 2.73
CA LEU A 60 1.11 -1.27 2.76
C LEU A 60 1.33 -0.71 4.16
N PHE A 61 2.02 0.43 4.29
CA PHE A 61 2.15 1.14 5.55
C PHE A 61 1.53 2.53 5.44
N VAL A 62 0.48 2.77 6.23
CA VAL A 62 -0.17 4.09 6.29
C VAL A 62 0.61 5.01 7.23
N ASP A 63 1.23 6.03 6.66
CA ASP A 63 2.08 6.97 7.39
C ASP A 63 1.33 8.26 7.66
N THR A 64 1.27 8.63 8.93
CA THR A 64 0.57 9.82 9.41
C THR A 64 1.23 10.29 10.70
N ASP A 65 1.41 11.60 10.82
CA ASP A 65 2.10 12.21 11.95
C ASP A 65 1.46 11.85 13.29
N SER A 66 2.29 11.75 14.32
CA SER A 66 1.89 11.25 15.64
C SER A 66 0.82 12.12 16.32
N ASP A 67 0.86 13.43 16.11
CA ASP A 67 -0.10 14.42 16.60
C ASP A 67 -1.46 14.31 15.88
N VAL A 68 -1.46 14.14 14.55
CA VAL A 68 -2.67 13.89 13.76
C VAL A 68 -3.31 12.56 14.18
N ARG A 69 -2.51 11.51 14.39
CA ARG A 69 -3.02 10.22 14.91
C ARG A 69 -3.56 10.36 16.34
N LEU A 70 -2.90 11.13 17.19
CA LEU A 70 -3.34 11.39 18.56
C LEU A 70 -4.68 12.15 18.57
N SER A 71 -4.83 13.21 17.78
CA SER A 71 -6.08 13.98 17.73
C SER A 71 -7.27 13.12 17.28
N ARG A 72 -7.07 12.32 16.21
CA ARG A 72 -8.06 11.34 15.72
C ARG A 72 -8.40 10.31 16.80
N ARG A 73 -7.39 9.81 17.52
CA ARG A 73 -7.56 8.85 18.62
C ARG A 73 -8.37 9.43 19.77
N VAL A 74 -8.05 10.65 20.23
CA VAL A 74 -8.76 11.30 21.34
C VAL A 74 -10.25 11.42 21.02
N LEU A 75 -10.59 11.96 19.83
CA LEU A 75 -11.98 12.10 19.40
C LEU A 75 -12.72 10.74 19.33
N ARG A 76 -12.04 9.70 18.87
CA ARG A 76 -12.61 8.34 18.79
C ARG A 76 -12.80 7.70 20.17
N ASP A 77 -11.80 7.80 21.04
CA ASP A 77 -11.82 7.12 22.35
C ASP A 77 -12.76 7.85 23.32
N MET A 78 -12.95 9.17 23.21
CA MET A 78 -14.00 9.91 23.93
C MET A 78 -15.41 9.46 23.54
N LYS A 79 -15.66 9.19 22.25
CA LYS A 79 -16.94 8.60 21.79
C LYS A 79 -17.19 7.19 22.37
N ARG A 80 -16.15 6.52 22.88
CA ARG A 80 -16.23 5.22 23.57
C ARG A 80 -16.36 5.36 25.09
N GLY A 81 -16.59 6.57 25.60
CA GLY A 81 -16.80 6.84 27.04
C GLY A 81 -15.52 6.94 27.86
N ARG A 82 -14.35 7.19 27.25
CA ARG A 82 -13.09 7.38 27.98
C ARG A 82 -12.82 8.85 28.30
N GLU A 83 -12.29 9.09 29.49
CA GLU A 83 -11.87 10.42 29.95
C GLU A 83 -10.59 10.89 29.23
N LEU A 84 -10.50 12.19 28.95
CA LEU A 84 -9.37 12.79 28.22
C LEU A 84 -8.03 12.50 28.90
N GLU A 85 -7.95 12.71 30.22
CA GLU A 85 -6.73 12.50 31.00
C GLU A 85 -6.26 11.03 30.93
N GLN A 86 -7.20 10.09 30.97
CA GLN A 86 -6.89 8.66 30.85
C GLN A 86 -6.35 8.32 29.46
N ILE A 87 -6.94 8.88 28.40
CA ILE A 87 -6.47 8.69 27.02
C ILE A 87 -5.05 9.21 26.86
N LEU A 88 -4.77 10.43 27.35
CA LEU A 88 -3.45 11.04 27.23
C LEU A 88 -2.41 10.29 28.05
N THR A 89 -2.74 9.90 29.29
CA THR A 89 -1.86 9.11 30.14
C THR A 89 -1.55 7.75 29.52
N GLN A 90 -2.55 7.06 28.98
CA GLN A 90 -2.33 5.79 28.27
C GLN A 90 -1.46 5.99 27.02
N TYR A 91 -1.66 7.10 26.29
CA TYR A 91 -0.91 7.38 25.08
C TYR A 91 0.57 7.62 25.37
N THR A 92 0.89 8.47 26.34
CA THR A 92 2.27 8.81 26.69
C THR A 92 2.99 7.64 27.37
N THR A 93 2.29 6.87 28.20
CA THR A 93 2.89 5.78 28.99
C THR A 93 3.13 4.53 28.16
N PHE A 94 2.19 4.16 27.27
CA PHE A 94 2.23 2.86 26.60
C PHE A 94 2.25 2.98 25.08
N VAL A 95 1.37 3.79 24.50
CA VAL A 95 1.11 3.73 23.05
C VAL A 95 2.26 4.34 22.26
N LYS A 96 2.74 5.51 22.66
CA LYS A 96 3.83 6.20 21.97
C LYS A 96 5.14 5.39 22.06
N PRO A 97 5.59 4.93 23.25
CA PRO A 97 6.77 4.07 23.33
C PRO A 97 6.62 2.79 22.50
N ALA A 98 5.48 2.08 22.61
CA ALA A 98 5.27 0.85 21.86
C ALA A 98 5.23 1.09 20.33
N PHE A 99 4.69 2.22 19.88
CA PHE A 99 4.72 2.58 18.47
C PHE A 99 6.15 2.82 17.99
N GLU A 100 6.95 3.59 18.74
CA GLU A 100 8.33 3.92 18.38
C GLU A 100 9.23 2.69 18.41
N GLU A 101 9.01 1.78 19.36
CA GLU A 101 9.82 0.56 19.55
C GLU A 101 9.41 -0.58 18.61
N PHE A 102 8.12 -0.85 18.43
CA PHE A 102 7.66 -2.06 17.76
C PHE A 102 6.99 -1.82 16.41
N SER A 103 6.26 -0.72 16.23
CA SER A 103 5.53 -0.45 14.99
C SER A 103 6.38 0.29 13.96
N LEU A 104 7.01 1.40 14.36
CA LEU A 104 7.76 2.27 13.46
C LEU A 104 8.93 1.56 12.75
N PRO A 105 9.72 0.69 13.42
CA PRO A 105 10.80 -0.03 12.74
C PRO A 105 10.31 -0.99 11.66
N THR A 106 9.05 -1.42 11.71
CA THR A 106 8.47 -2.32 10.70
C THR A 106 8.07 -1.61 9.41
N LYS A 107 8.05 -0.26 9.40
CA LYS A 107 7.82 0.56 8.21
C LYS A 107 8.79 0.23 7.07
N LYS A 108 10.03 -0.18 7.39
CA LYS A 108 11.05 -0.57 6.40
C LYS A 108 10.67 -1.82 5.59
N TYR A 109 9.70 -2.61 6.05
CA TYR A 109 9.21 -3.79 5.35
C TYR A 109 8.05 -3.50 4.40
N ALA A 110 7.57 -2.25 4.36
CA ALA A 110 6.48 -1.88 3.46
C ALA A 110 6.96 -1.81 2.01
N ASP A 111 6.19 -2.36 1.10
CA ASP A 111 6.43 -2.21 -0.35
C ASP A 111 5.96 -0.81 -0.80
N VAL A 112 4.88 -0.31 -0.20
CA VAL A 112 4.32 1.03 -0.48
C VAL A 112 3.95 1.75 0.82
N ILE A 113 4.33 3.02 0.92
CA ILE A 113 3.94 3.91 2.02
C ILE A 113 2.82 4.83 1.53
N ILE A 114 1.70 4.84 2.24
CA ILE A 114 0.52 5.67 1.93
C ILE A 114 0.47 6.84 2.91
N PRO A 115 0.82 8.08 2.50
CA PRO A 115 0.68 9.24 3.37
C PRO A 115 -0.79 9.62 3.54
N ARG A 116 -1.12 10.27 4.66
CA ARG A 116 -2.44 10.87 5.00
C ARG A 116 -3.61 9.88 5.17
N GLY A 117 -3.42 8.60 4.82
CA GLY A 117 -4.44 7.57 4.96
C GLY A 117 -5.66 7.84 4.08
N VAL A 118 -6.84 7.93 4.68
CA VAL A 118 -8.14 7.99 3.97
C VAL A 118 -8.27 9.20 3.04
N ASP A 119 -7.55 10.28 3.34
CA ASP A 119 -7.59 11.52 2.55
C ASP A 119 -6.83 11.38 1.22
N ASN A 120 -6.06 10.29 1.05
CA ASN A 120 -5.27 10.04 -0.15
C ASN A 120 -6.04 9.16 -1.15
N MET A 121 -7.07 9.75 -1.76
CA MET A 121 -7.91 9.08 -2.76
C MET A 121 -7.12 8.53 -3.95
N VAL A 122 -6.01 9.19 -4.32
CA VAL A 122 -5.13 8.72 -5.40
C VAL A 122 -4.51 7.36 -5.04
N ALA A 123 -3.95 7.23 -3.85
CA ALA A 123 -3.38 5.97 -3.38
C ALA A 123 -4.47 4.88 -3.24
N ILE A 124 -5.64 5.24 -2.71
CA ILE A 124 -6.76 4.30 -2.58
C ILE A 124 -7.18 3.78 -3.96
N ASN A 125 -7.37 4.66 -4.93
CA ASN A 125 -7.77 4.27 -6.29
C ASN A 125 -6.74 3.36 -6.95
N LEU A 126 -5.44 3.57 -6.71
CA LEU A 126 -4.38 2.68 -7.21
C LEU A 126 -4.50 1.27 -6.62
N ILE A 127 -4.76 1.15 -5.32
CA ILE A 127 -4.95 -0.15 -4.66
C ILE A 127 -6.24 -0.81 -5.12
N VAL A 128 -7.33 -0.06 -5.25
CA VAL A 128 -8.62 -0.57 -5.75
C VAL A 128 -8.48 -1.10 -7.17
N GLN A 129 -7.82 -0.35 -8.06
CA GLN A 129 -7.56 -0.81 -9.43
C GLN A 129 -6.72 -2.09 -9.43
N HIS A 130 -5.66 -2.15 -8.62
CA HIS A 130 -4.82 -3.34 -8.52
C HIS A 130 -5.60 -4.58 -8.05
N ILE A 131 -6.49 -4.41 -7.08
CA ILE A 131 -7.39 -5.48 -6.62
C ILE A 131 -8.34 -5.92 -7.75
N GLN A 132 -8.92 -4.98 -8.49
CA GLN A 132 -9.79 -5.30 -9.63
C GLN A 132 -9.04 -6.09 -10.71
N ASP A 133 -7.79 -5.72 -11.01
CA ASP A 133 -6.97 -6.44 -11.98
C ASP A 133 -6.66 -7.89 -11.55
N ILE A 134 -6.49 -8.13 -10.23
CA ILE A 134 -6.36 -9.47 -9.64
C ILE A 134 -7.64 -10.27 -9.86
N LEU A 135 -8.79 -9.71 -9.49
CA LEU A 135 -10.09 -10.38 -9.58
C LEU A 135 -10.51 -10.69 -11.02
N ASN A 136 -10.17 -9.80 -11.96
CA ASN A 136 -10.45 -10.00 -13.39
C ASN A 136 -9.46 -10.97 -14.07
N GLY A 137 -8.39 -11.37 -13.38
CA GLY A 137 -7.34 -12.23 -13.91
C GLY A 137 -6.47 -11.56 -15.00
N ASP A 138 -6.45 -10.24 -15.06
CA ASP A 138 -5.76 -9.48 -16.12
C ASP A 138 -4.23 -9.49 -15.95
N ILE A 139 -3.76 -9.66 -14.72
CA ILE A 139 -2.32 -9.77 -14.40
C ILE A 139 -1.70 -11.04 -15.01
N CYS A 140 -2.44 -12.14 -15.07
CA CYS A 140 -2.02 -13.39 -15.74
C CYS A 140 -1.98 -13.29 -17.27
N LYS A 141 -2.57 -12.26 -17.88
CA LYS A 141 -2.51 -12.02 -19.33
C LYS A 141 -1.24 -11.26 -19.71
N TRP A 142 -0.83 -10.29 -18.90
CA TRP A 142 0.39 -9.51 -19.13
C TRP A 142 1.68 -10.36 -19.09
N GLN A 143 1.79 -11.30 -18.16
CA GLN A 143 2.95 -12.21 -18.11
C GLN A 143 2.99 -13.20 -19.29
N ARG A 144 1.83 -13.58 -19.87
CA ARG A 144 1.77 -14.42 -21.07
C ARG A 144 2.01 -13.66 -22.38
N GLY A 145 1.74 -12.36 -22.43
CA GLY A 145 1.96 -11.52 -23.61
C GLY A 145 3.43 -11.20 -23.91
N SER A 146 4.33 -11.31 -22.92
CA SER A 146 5.76 -11.01 -23.11
C SER A 146 6.55 -12.14 -23.79
N ALA A 147 5.99 -13.36 -23.87
CA ALA A 147 6.68 -14.51 -24.46
C ALA A 147 6.66 -14.56 -26.00
N ASN A 148 5.93 -13.68 -26.69
CA ASN A 148 5.78 -13.70 -28.16
C ASN A 148 6.29 -12.43 -28.88
N GLY A 149 7.20 -11.68 -28.26
CA GLY A 149 7.89 -10.56 -28.91
C GLY A 149 9.18 -11.00 -29.61
N ARG A 150 9.08 -11.49 -30.86
CA ARG A 150 10.25 -11.62 -31.77
C ARG A 150 10.91 -10.23 -31.91
N SER A 151 12.05 -10.04 -31.27
CA SER A 151 12.88 -8.86 -31.46
C SER A 151 13.49 -8.91 -32.88
N GLN A 152 12.88 -8.21 -33.84
CA GLN A 152 13.55 -7.91 -35.10
C GLN A 152 14.69 -6.94 -34.81
N LYS A 153 15.91 -7.47 -34.72
CA LYS A 153 17.14 -6.67 -34.79
C LYS A 153 17.11 -5.86 -36.09
N ARG A 154 16.88 -4.54 -35.99
CA ARG A 154 17.19 -3.62 -37.09
C ARG A 154 18.72 -3.54 -37.20
N SER A 155 19.26 -4.12 -38.26
CA SER A 155 20.66 -3.96 -38.68
C SER A 155 20.84 -2.58 -39.30
N PHE A 156 21.77 -1.79 -38.77
CA PHE A 156 22.24 -0.55 -39.39
C PHE A 156 23.25 -0.88 -40.50
N PRO A 157 23.16 -0.29 -41.71
CA PRO A 157 24.23 -0.40 -42.70
C PRO A 157 25.35 0.62 -42.39
N GLY A 158 26.60 0.18 -42.55
CA GLY A 158 27.81 0.97 -42.38
C GLY A 158 28.09 1.97 -43.52
N PRO A 159 29.14 2.80 -43.39
CA PRO A 159 29.34 3.98 -44.21
C PRO A 159 30.06 3.67 -45.53
N GLY A 160 29.58 4.24 -46.63
CA GLY A 160 30.21 4.20 -47.96
C GLY A 160 29.75 5.39 -48.79
N GLU A 161 30.72 6.11 -49.34
CA GLU A 161 30.66 7.44 -49.93
C GLU A 161 29.95 7.52 -51.30
N THR A 162 29.29 8.63 -51.62
CA THR A 162 29.74 9.65 -52.62
C THR A 162 28.60 10.56 -53.13
N GLY A 163 28.82 11.88 -53.02
CA GLY A 163 28.52 12.92 -54.01
C GLY A 163 27.07 13.29 -54.38
N ALA A 164 26.64 14.50 -53.98
CA ALA A 164 26.37 15.61 -54.91
C ALA A 164 25.63 16.82 -54.26
N VAL A 165 26.31 17.97 -54.29
CA VAL A 165 25.83 19.34 -54.62
C VAL A 165 24.84 20.08 -53.68
N LEU A 166 25.32 21.27 -53.26
CA LEU A 166 24.67 22.35 -52.50
C LEU A 166 23.60 23.13 -53.29
N VAL A 167 22.56 23.65 -52.59
CA VAL A 167 22.05 25.04 -52.68
C VAL A 167 21.44 25.48 -51.33
N PRO A 168 21.64 26.72 -50.83
CA PRO A 168 21.24 27.17 -49.49
C PRO A 168 19.94 28.00 -49.48
N GLY A 169 19.17 27.94 -48.38
CA GLY A 169 17.95 28.75 -48.23
C GLY A 169 17.47 28.95 -46.79
N LYS A 170 17.89 30.09 -46.21
CA LYS A 170 17.27 30.87 -45.12
C LYS A 170 17.06 30.25 -43.73
N ARG A 171 17.90 30.72 -42.80
CA ARG A 171 17.60 30.93 -41.37
C ARG A 171 16.39 31.86 -41.20
N THR A 172 15.50 31.52 -40.28
CA THR A 172 14.78 32.50 -39.44
C THR A 172 14.94 32.12 -37.98
N HIS A 173 15.10 33.16 -37.19
CA HIS A 173 15.59 33.25 -35.82
C HIS A 173 14.39 33.41 -34.88
N LEU A 174 14.53 32.93 -33.62
CA LEU A 174 13.88 33.46 -32.41
C LEU A 174 12.34 33.24 -32.26
N GLU A 175 11.71 33.00 -31.10
CA GLU A 175 12.04 33.16 -29.68
C GLU A 175 11.37 32.10 -28.80
N SER A 176 11.98 31.89 -27.64
CA SER A 176 11.41 31.30 -26.43
C SER A 176 10.37 32.22 -25.78
N SER A 177 9.15 31.72 -25.54
CA SER A 177 8.19 32.38 -24.64
C SER A 177 8.14 31.64 -23.31
N SER A 178 8.58 32.34 -22.28
CA SER A 178 8.45 31.97 -20.87
C SER A 178 7.28 32.73 -20.26
N ARG A 179 6.78 32.19 -19.13
CA ARG A 179 6.12 32.85 -17.98
C ARG A 179 4.58 33.07 -18.03
N PRO A 180 3.93 33.35 -16.87
CA PRO A 180 4.27 32.97 -15.47
C PRO A 180 3.06 32.71 -14.54
N HIS A 181 3.42 32.31 -13.30
CA HIS A 181 2.75 32.41 -12.00
C HIS A 181 1.60 31.45 -11.67
#